data_AF-A0A7X7SKZ0-F1
#
_entry.id   AF-A0A7X7SKZ0-F1
#
_cell.length_a   1.000
_cell.length_b   1.000
_cell.length_c   1.000
_cell.angle_alpha   90.00
_cell.angle_beta   90.00
_cell.angle_gamma   90.00
#
_symmetry.space_group_name_H-M   'P 1'
#
loop_
_entity.id
_entity.type
_entity.pdbx_description
1 polymer ?
#
loop_
_entity_poly.entity_id
_entity_poly.type
_entity_poly.pdbx_seq_one_letter_code
_entity_poly.pdbx_strand_id
1 'polypeptide(L)'
;MADENDIYRTLERPIIADTSLLSNFIHTGAADLLRVILKAPVHISPSVLDPYEATVEPSNWDSLTPTSELLAPFKWTVETTGQEAHDDWNARQAADRTHAVTQRIKTFAQGVGHDWRSIDPTSEELTLAAYLNSHAIREPMRQKCPGARGRIELDAGEAEAVAMAVTRSMTILVDDQAAVNLLRCLYPHVPIVRTCQLLVHAVRIKATTCHQAATLFNDVMVKEHGFYARRSGQQIYLLCDPARCKWQ
;
A
#
# COMPACT_ATOMS: atom_id res chain seq x y z
N MET A 1 -0.37 22.17 5.87
CA MET A 1 0.86 21.53 5.35
C MET A 1 1.62 21.08 6.57
N ALA A 2 1.66 19.78 6.84
CA ALA A 2 2.52 19.26 7.89
C ALA A 2 3.97 19.56 7.50
N ASP A 3 4.75 20.05 8.46
CA ASP A 3 6.15 20.45 8.30
C ASP A 3 6.95 19.27 7.72
N GLU A 4 7.74 19.52 6.68
CA GLU A 4 8.59 18.50 6.07
C GLU A 4 9.63 17.93 7.07
N ASN A 5 9.87 18.60 8.21
CA ASN A 5 10.65 18.09 9.34
C ASN A 5 9.96 16.98 10.15
N ASP A 6 8.67 16.69 9.93
CA ASP A 6 7.87 15.82 10.80
C ASP A 6 7.90 14.32 10.42
N ILE A 7 8.31 13.98 9.19
CA ILE A 7 8.31 12.57 8.75
C ILE A 7 9.27 11.70 9.56
N TYR A 8 10.41 12.24 10.03
CA TYR A 8 11.36 11.49 10.86
C TYR A 8 10.70 11.04 12.17
N ARG A 9 10.10 11.97 12.91
CA ARG A 9 9.39 11.67 14.16
C ARG A 9 8.17 10.78 13.93
N THR A 10 7.51 10.95 12.80
CA THR A 10 6.37 10.13 12.40
C THR A 10 6.79 8.67 12.17
N LEU A 11 7.94 8.43 11.54
CA LEU A 11 8.47 7.08 11.29
C LEU A 11 9.19 6.46 12.50
N GLU A 12 9.42 7.21 13.59
CA GLU A 12 9.92 6.65 14.86
C GLU A 12 8.83 5.92 15.66
N ARG A 13 7.55 6.17 15.36
CA ARG A 13 6.42 5.44 15.95
C ARG A 13 6.34 4.02 15.37
N PRO A 14 5.66 3.09 16.05
CA PRO A 14 5.26 1.84 15.41
C PRO A 14 4.49 2.13 14.11
N ILE A 15 4.80 1.39 13.06
CA ILE A 15 4.28 1.59 11.71
C ILE A 15 3.44 0.39 11.31
N ILE A 16 2.32 0.62 10.64
CA ILE A 16 1.56 -0.39 9.92
C ILE A 16 1.33 0.07 8.47
N ALA A 17 1.40 -0.84 7.51
CA ALA A 17 1.13 -0.55 6.11
C ALA A 17 -0.12 -1.27 5.62
N ASP A 18 -0.87 -0.61 4.74
CA ASP A 18 -1.97 -1.21 4.01
C ASP A 18 -1.52 -1.83 2.67
N THR A 19 -2.44 -2.52 2.00
CA THR A 19 -2.18 -3.13 0.70
C THR A 19 -1.86 -2.09 -0.39
N SER A 20 -2.50 -0.91 -0.35
CA SER A 20 -2.33 0.11 -1.41
C SER A 20 -0.90 0.64 -1.48
N LEU A 21 -0.28 0.93 -0.33
CA LEU A 21 1.09 1.40 -0.28
C LEU A 21 2.10 0.28 -0.54
N LEU A 22 1.88 -0.91 0.02
CA LEU A 22 2.78 -2.06 -0.20
C LEU A 22 2.83 -2.45 -1.67
N SER A 23 1.69 -2.46 -2.35
CA SER A 23 1.59 -2.77 -3.79
C SER A 23 2.52 -1.88 -4.62
N ASN A 24 2.64 -0.59 -4.30
CA ASN A 24 3.55 0.31 -5.02
C ASN A 24 5.01 -0.15 -4.93
N PHE A 25 5.49 -0.50 -3.74
CA PHE A 25 6.87 -0.93 -3.56
C PHE A 25 7.12 -2.35 -4.07
N ILE A 26 6.18 -3.27 -3.83
CA ILE A 26 6.35 -4.69 -4.22
C ILE A 26 6.23 -4.84 -5.73
N HIS A 27 5.19 -4.28 -6.35
CA HIS A 27 4.94 -4.44 -7.79
C HIS A 27 6.05 -3.82 -8.63
N THR A 28 6.75 -2.81 -8.11
CA THR A 28 7.88 -2.16 -8.80
C THR A 28 9.24 -2.75 -8.46
N GLY A 29 9.31 -3.76 -7.59
CA GLY A 29 10.57 -4.37 -7.15
C GLY A 29 11.39 -3.51 -6.17
N ALA A 30 10.75 -2.53 -5.53
CA ALA A 30 11.34 -1.60 -4.57
C ALA A 30 11.09 -1.99 -3.09
N ALA A 31 10.70 -3.25 -2.80
CA ALA A 31 10.45 -3.71 -1.43
C ALA A 31 11.68 -3.53 -0.50
N ASP A 32 12.89 -3.80 -1.01
CA ASP A 32 14.13 -3.55 -0.27
C ASP A 32 14.32 -2.07 0.10
N LEU A 33 13.95 -1.16 -0.81
CA LEU A 33 14.02 0.27 -0.52
C LEU A 33 13.07 0.65 0.61
N LEU A 34 11.86 0.08 0.64
CA LEU A 34 10.91 0.29 1.75
C LEU A 34 11.53 -0.16 3.08
N ARG A 35 12.11 -1.37 3.13
CA ARG A 35 12.79 -1.87 4.33
C ARG A 35 13.94 -0.97 4.78
N VAL A 36 14.75 -0.45 3.84
CA VAL A 36 15.82 0.51 4.15
C VAL A 36 15.27 1.83 4.71
N ILE A 37 14.17 2.34 4.14
CA ILE A 37 13.50 3.55 4.62
C ILE A 37 13.00 3.37 6.07
N LEU A 38 12.36 2.25 6.35
CA LEU A 38 11.76 1.96 7.66
C LEU A 38 12.78 1.48 8.71
N LYS A 39 13.97 1.02 8.26
CA LYS A 39 15.03 0.41 9.10
C LYS A 39 14.57 -0.81 9.90
N ALA A 40 13.43 -1.38 9.54
CA ALA A 40 12.79 -2.52 10.18
C ALA A 40 11.85 -3.19 9.17
N PRO A 41 11.45 -4.45 9.41
CA PRO A 41 10.36 -5.07 8.66
C PRO A 41 9.09 -4.22 8.79
N VAL A 42 8.31 -4.10 7.72
CA VAL A 42 7.03 -3.40 7.77
C VAL A 42 5.99 -4.24 8.52
N HIS A 43 5.26 -3.66 9.46
CA HIS A 43 4.15 -4.39 10.06
C HIS A 43 2.93 -4.32 9.16
N ILE A 44 2.25 -5.45 9.04
CA ILE A 44 1.05 -5.61 8.24
C ILE A 44 0.06 -6.46 9.02
N SER A 45 -1.21 -6.39 8.62
CA SER A 45 -2.26 -7.18 9.25
C SER A 45 -2.56 -8.45 8.42
N PRO A 46 -3.14 -9.51 9.01
CA PRO A 46 -3.47 -10.73 8.28
C PRO A 46 -4.35 -10.52 7.04
N SER A 47 -5.26 -9.54 7.07
CA SER A 47 -6.08 -9.19 5.89
C SER A 47 -5.25 -8.64 4.72
N VAL A 48 -4.09 -8.03 4.99
CA VAL A 48 -3.14 -7.57 3.95
C VAL A 48 -2.33 -8.74 3.41
N LEU A 49 -1.71 -9.53 4.28
CA LEU A 49 -0.99 -10.76 3.94
C LEU A 49 -1.04 -11.72 5.13
N ASP A 50 -1.64 -12.88 4.93
CA ASP A 50 -1.78 -13.89 5.97
C ASP A 50 -0.45 -14.66 6.13
N PRO A 51 0.12 -14.76 7.36
CA PRO A 51 1.29 -15.58 7.64
C PRO A 51 1.21 -17.03 7.19
N TYR A 52 0.04 -17.66 7.31
CA TYR A 52 -0.17 -19.03 6.87
C TYR A 52 -0.05 -19.14 5.36
N GLU A 53 -0.63 -18.19 4.62
CA GLU A 53 -0.52 -18.12 3.15
C GLU A 53 0.92 -17.88 2.69
N ALA A 54 1.67 -17.07 3.43
CA ALA A 54 3.08 -16.79 3.15
C ALA A 54 4.02 -17.99 3.37
N THR A 55 3.62 -18.95 4.22
CA THR A 55 4.42 -20.16 4.51
C THR A 55 4.14 -21.33 3.57
N VAL A 56 3.23 -21.16 2.60
CA VAL A 56 2.93 -22.20 1.61
C VAL A 56 4.18 -22.53 0.80
N GLU A 57 4.50 -23.82 0.69
CA GLU A 57 5.62 -24.31 -0.11
C GLU A 57 5.51 -23.81 -1.56
N PRO A 58 6.60 -23.35 -2.21
CA PRO A 58 6.59 -22.80 -3.58
C PRO A 58 5.80 -23.62 -4.60
N SER A 59 5.85 -24.95 -4.50
CA SER A 59 5.15 -25.88 -5.38
C SER A 59 3.62 -25.84 -5.27
N ASN A 60 3.09 -25.27 -4.19
CA ASN A 60 1.66 -25.24 -3.86
C ASN A 60 1.03 -23.85 -4.02
N TRP A 61 1.81 -22.86 -4.50
CA TRP A 61 1.29 -21.50 -4.68
C TRP A 61 0.19 -21.42 -5.73
N ASP A 62 0.26 -22.26 -6.76
CA ASP A 62 -0.70 -22.22 -7.88
C ASP A 62 -2.04 -22.88 -7.49
N SER A 63 -2.09 -23.61 -6.37
CA SER A 63 -3.32 -24.18 -5.80
C SER A 63 -3.83 -23.41 -4.58
N LEU A 64 -3.12 -22.37 -4.14
CA LEU A 64 -3.53 -21.53 -3.03
C LEU A 64 -4.77 -20.71 -3.41
N THR A 65 -5.80 -20.74 -2.56
CA THR A 65 -6.91 -19.80 -2.63
C THR A 65 -6.66 -18.71 -1.59
N PRO A 66 -6.05 -17.57 -1.99
CA PRO A 66 -5.69 -16.52 -1.06
C PRO A 66 -6.94 -15.82 -0.53
N THR A 67 -6.90 -15.55 0.77
CA THR A 67 -7.85 -14.72 1.52
C THR A 67 -7.29 -13.33 1.76
N SER A 68 -5.97 -13.19 1.81
CA SER A 68 -5.30 -11.89 1.94
C SER A 68 -5.30 -11.10 0.63
N GLU A 69 -5.41 -9.77 0.75
CA GLU A 69 -5.53 -8.89 -0.41
C GLU A 69 -4.29 -8.88 -1.30
N LEU A 70 -3.10 -8.92 -0.71
CA LEU A 70 -1.85 -8.88 -1.47
C LEU A 70 -1.67 -10.12 -2.35
N LEU A 71 -2.22 -11.26 -1.92
CA LEU A 71 -2.21 -12.49 -2.70
C LEU A 71 -3.46 -12.68 -3.55
N ALA A 72 -4.55 -11.94 -3.34
CA ALA A 72 -5.77 -12.05 -4.14
C ALA A 72 -5.58 -12.07 -5.67
N PRO A 73 -4.61 -11.33 -6.27
CA PRO A 73 -4.33 -11.40 -7.71
C PRO A 73 -3.96 -12.80 -8.23
N PHE A 74 -3.45 -13.70 -7.36
CA PHE A 74 -3.12 -15.08 -7.75
C PHE A 74 -4.34 -15.89 -8.21
N LYS A 75 -5.52 -15.59 -7.65
CA LYS A 75 -6.78 -16.25 -8.04
C LYS A 75 -7.10 -16.02 -9.52
N TRP A 76 -6.78 -14.84 -10.04
CA TRP A 76 -7.06 -14.47 -11.44
C TRP A 76 -6.08 -15.08 -12.42
N THR A 77 -4.79 -15.19 -12.06
CA THR A 77 -3.78 -15.78 -12.94
C THR A 77 -4.01 -17.26 -13.23
N VAL A 78 -4.47 -18.04 -12.25
CA VAL A 78 -4.73 -19.48 -12.44
C VAL A 78 -5.97 -19.72 -13.32
N GLU A 79 -7.00 -18.87 -13.20
CA GLU A 79 -8.23 -18.97 -13.99
C GLU A 79 -8.06 -18.47 -15.44
N THR A 80 -7.19 -17.47 -15.69
CA THR A 80 -7.00 -16.87 -17.03
C THR A 80 -5.90 -17.52 -17.88
N THR A 81 -4.99 -18.31 -17.31
CA THR A 81 -4.00 -19.07 -18.10
C THR A 81 -4.59 -20.27 -18.86
N GLY A 82 -5.91 -20.53 -18.72
CA GLY A 82 -6.61 -21.64 -19.37
C GLY A 82 -7.04 -21.42 -20.82
N GLN A 83 -7.10 -20.18 -21.34
CA GLN A 83 -7.55 -19.94 -22.71
C GLN A 83 -7.12 -18.55 -23.21
N GLU A 84 -6.46 -18.52 -24.38
CA GLU A 84 -6.30 -17.36 -25.27
C GLU A 84 -5.23 -16.28 -24.93
N ALA A 85 -3.94 -16.64 -24.99
CA ALA A 85 -2.84 -15.66 -25.06
C ALA A 85 -1.91 -15.88 -26.27
N HIS A 86 -2.37 -16.56 -27.32
CA HIS A 86 -1.44 -17.09 -28.32
C HIS A 86 -1.02 -16.12 -29.43
N ASP A 87 -1.75 -15.03 -29.75
CA ASP A 87 -1.42 -14.17 -30.91
C ASP A 87 -1.44 -12.64 -30.71
N ASP A 88 -1.75 -12.12 -29.50
CA ASP A 88 -1.73 -10.67 -29.24
C ASP A 88 -0.47 -10.22 -28.47
N TRP A 89 0.34 -9.37 -29.08
CA TRP A 89 1.55 -8.78 -28.48
C TRP A 89 1.24 -7.99 -27.20
N ASN A 90 0.10 -7.28 -27.14
CA ASN A 90 -0.31 -6.55 -25.94
C ASN A 90 -0.71 -7.50 -24.81
N ALA A 91 -1.38 -8.61 -25.13
CA ALA A 91 -1.74 -9.65 -24.16
C ALA A 91 -0.50 -10.36 -23.59
N ARG A 92 0.51 -10.66 -24.44
CA ARG A 92 1.80 -11.19 -23.98
C ARG A 92 2.53 -10.22 -23.06
N GLN A 93 2.59 -8.93 -23.42
CA GLN A 93 3.24 -7.92 -22.59
C GLN A 93 2.51 -7.70 -21.26
N ALA A 94 1.18 -7.82 -21.23
CA ALA A 94 0.40 -7.84 -20.01
C ALA A 94 0.70 -9.09 -19.16
N ALA A 95 0.76 -10.28 -19.78
CA ALA A 95 1.10 -11.53 -19.10
C ALA A 95 2.51 -11.51 -18.50
N ASP A 96 3.51 -11.00 -19.22
CA ASP A 96 4.89 -10.86 -18.73
C ASP A 96 4.97 -9.90 -17.52
N ARG A 97 4.25 -8.76 -17.58
CA ARG A 97 4.14 -7.83 -16.45
C ARG A 97 3.47 -8.48 -15.25
N THR A 98 2.36 -9.18 -15.47
CA THR A 98 1.67 -9.92 -14.41
C THR A 98 2.58 -10.98 -13.79
N HIS A 99 3.30 -11.75 -14.60
CA HIS A 99 4.25 -12.75 -14.11
C HIS A 99 5.36 -12.12 -13.26
N ALA A 100 5.97 -11.02 -13.72
CA ALA A 100 7.02 -10.32 -12.97
C ALA A 100 6.51 -9.77 -11.63
N VAL A 101 5.30 -9.18 -11.60
CA VAL A 101 4.65 -8.70 -10.38
C VAL A 101 4.35 -9.87 -9.44
N THR A 102 3.78 -10.95 -9.96
CA THR A 102 3.52 -12.18 -9.22
C THR A 102 4.79 -12.70 -8.55
N GLN A 103 5.92 -12.82 -9.26
CA GLN A 103 7.17 -13.29 -8.65
C GLN A 103 7.65 -12.36 -7.52
N ARG A 104 7.53 -11.05 -7.70
CA ARG A 104 7.89 -10.07 -6.64
C ARG A 104 7.01 -10.22 -5.41
N ILE A 105 5.70 -10.46 -5.59
CA ILE A 105 4.78 -10.73 -4.49
C ILE A 105 5.16 -12.04 -3.77
N LYS A 106 5.45 -13.13 -4.50
CA LYS A 106 5.90 -14.41 -3.90
C LYS A 106 7.16 -14.20 -3.07
N THR A 107 8.17 -13.51 -3.62
CA THR A 107 9.42 -13.20 -2.91
C THR A 107 9.17 -12.38 -1.66
N PHE A 108 8.35 -11.32 -1.74
CA PHE A 108 8.02 -10.50 -0.57
C PHE A 108 7.28 -11.31 0.50
N ALA A 109 6.30 -12.14 0.11
CA ALA A 109 5.54 -12.95 1.05
C ALA A 109 6.44 -13.95 1.80
N GLN A 110 7.40 -14.57 1.11
CA GLN A 110 8.40 -15.44 1.73
C GLN A 110 9.38 -14.71 2.65
N GLY A 111 9.47 -13.38 2.57
CA GLY A 111 10.32 -12.51 3.39
C GLY A 111 9.84 -12.30 4.84
N VAL A 112 8.98 -13.17 5.38
CA VAL A 112 8.45 -13.05 6.73
C VAL A 112 9.56 -12.92 7.78
N GLY A 113 9.43 -11.94 8.69
CA GLY A 113 10.41 -11.62 9.72
C GLY A 113 11.56 -10.69 9.25
N HIS A 114 11.81 -10.61 7.93
CA HIS A 114 12.85 -9.76 7.33
C HIS A 114 12.27 -8.55 6.60
N ASP A 115 11.36 -8.76 5.65
CA ASP A 115 10.74 -7.69 4.86
C ASP A 115 9.48 -7.17 5.54
N TRP A 116 8.73 -8.07 6.18
CA TRP A 116 7.50 -7.73 6.89
C TRP A 116 7.28 -8.61 8.13
N ARG A 117 6.36 -8.19 8.99
CA ARG A 117 5.89 -8.95 10.16
C ARG A 117 4.38 -8.79 10.31
N SER A 118 3.67 -9.90 10.50
CA SER A 118 2.26 -9.81 10.87
C SER A 118 2.10 -9.32 12.30
N ILE A 119 1.06 -8.53 12.52
CA ILE A 119 0.54 -8.23 13.84
C ILE A 119 -0.94 -8.59 13.83
N ASP A 120 -1.34 -9.51 14.71
CA ASP A 120 -2.74 -9.93 14.78
C ASP A 120 -3.62 -8.82 15.39
N PRO A 121 -4.80 -8.56 14.81
CA PRO A 121 -5.74 -7.60 15.35
C PRO A 121 -6.44 -8.17 16.60
N THR A 122 -6.77 -7.29 17.53
CA THR A 122 -7.63 -7.62 18.68
C THR A 122 -9.10 -7.68 18.26
N SER A 123 -9.98 -8.21 19.11
CA SER A 123 -11.43 -8.21 18.84
C SER A 123 -12.01 -6.80 18.72
N GLU A 124 -11.46 -5.82 19.44
CA GLU A 124 -11.86 -4.40 19.32
C GLU A 124 -11.47 -3.85 17.95
N GLU A 125 -10.26 -4.15 17.48
CA GLU A 125 -9.77 -3.74 16.18
C GLU A 125 -10.54 -4.39 15.03
N LEU A 126 -10.87 -5.67 15.14
CA LEU A 126 -11.73 -6.36 14.16
C LEU A 126 -13.14 -5.75 14.13
N THR A 127 -13.68 -5.36 15.28
CA THR A 127 -14.99 -4.69 15.35
C THR A 127 -14.93 -3.32 14.67
N LEU A 128 -13.88 -2.55 14.91
CA LEU A 128 -13.66 -1.28 14.25
C LEU A 128 -13.44 -1.45 12.74
N ALA A 129 -12.62 -2.41 12.33
CA ALA A 129 -12.39 -2.72 10.92
C ALA A 129 -13.69 -3.08 10.19
N ALA A 130 -14.51 -3.95 10.77
CA ALA A 130 -15.82 -4.29 10.23
C ALA A 130 -16.73 -3.07 10.11
N TYR A 131 -16.70 -2.16 11.09
CA TYR A 131 -17.43 -0.90 11.01
C TYR A 131 -16.94 0.00 9.87
N LEU A 132 -15.62 0.17 9.71
CA LEU A 132 -14.99 0.98 8.67
C LEU A 132 -15.21 0.43 7.25
N ASN A 133 -15.34 -0.89 7.13
CA ASN A 133 -15.68 -1.60 5.89
C ASN A 133 -17.19 -1.57 5.56
N SER A 134 -18.04 -1.14 6.50
CA SER A 134 -19.50 -1.14 6.35
C SER A 134 -20.08 0.19 5.86
N HIS A 135 -21.28 0.14 5.28
CA HIS A 135 -22.04 1.35 4.91
C HIS A 135 -22.35 2.29 6.08
N ALA A 136 -22.28 1.82 7.34
CA ALA A 136 -22.56 2.63 8.52
C ALA A 136 -21.55 3.78 8.71
N ILE A 137 -20.35 3.69 8.13
CA ILE A 137 -19.33 4.76 8.19
C ILE A 137 -19.73 6.01 7.38
N ARG A 138 -20.63 5.86 6.40
CA ARG A 138 -21.01 6.94 5.47
C ARG A 138 -21.59 8.13 6.20
N GLU A 139 -22.44 7.89 7.21
CA GLU A 139 -23.14 8.97 7.90
C GLU A 139 -22.19 9.83 8.73
N PRO A 140 -21.33 9.27 9.61
CA PRO A 140 -20.32 10.08 10.30
C PRO A 140 -19.35 10.78 9.37
N MET A 141 -18.98 10.16 8.24
CA MET A 141 -18.13 10.78 7.23
C MET A 141 -18.80 11.97 6.55
N ARG A 142 -20.08 11.89 6.20
CA ARG A 142 -20.83 13.03 5.63
C ARG A 142 -20.97 14.17 6.64
N GLN A 143 -21.21 13.85 7.90
CA GLN A 143 -21.38 14.84 8.96
C GLN A 143 -20.08 15.59 9.27
N LYS A 144 -18.95 14.86 9.41
CA LYS A 144 -17.66 15.48 9.76
C LYS A 144 -16.86 15.96 8.55
N CYS A 145 -17.09 15.37 7.38
CA CYS A 145 -16.42 15.71 6.12
C CYS A 145 -17.41 15.85 4.96
N PRO A 146 -18.20 16.94 4.93
CA PRO A 146 -19.21 17.17 3.89
C PRO A 146 -18.60 17.29 2.47
N GLY A 147 -17.29 17.50 2.35
CA GLY A 147 -16.56 17.51 1.08
C GLY A 147 -16.09 16.14 0.58
N ALA A 148 -16.23 15.07 1.36
CA ALA A 148 -15.85 13.72 0.94
C ALA A 148 -16.83 13.23 -0.15
N ARG A 149 -16.28 12.90 -1.33
CA ARG A 149 -17.05 12.36 -2.47
C ARG A 149 -16.48 11.00 -2.87
N GLY A 150 -17.33 10.12 -3.38
CA GLY A 150 -16.95 8.79 -3.84
C GLY A 150 -17.19 7.68 -2.81
N ARG A 151 -16.51 6.56 -2.99
CA ARG A 151 -16.51 5.42 -2.05
C ARG A 151 -15.89 5.87 -0.71
N ILE A 152 -16.53 5.48 0.39
CA ILE A 152 -16.10 5.84 1.76
C ILE A 152 -15.68 4.57 2.52
N GLU A 153 -16.33 3.45 2.23
CA GLU A 153 -15.98 2.15 2.79
C GLU A 153 -14.59 1.72 2.34
N LEU A 154 -13.78 1.32 3.31
CA LEU A 154 -12.46 0.77 3.06
C LEU A 154 -12.57 -0.70 2.66
N ASP A 155 -11.62 -1.23 1.90
CA ASP A 155 -11.48 -2.67 1.71
C ASP A 155 -10.96 -3.36 2.99
N ALA A 156 -10.91 -4.69 3.04
CA ALA A 156 -10.70 -5.42 4.30
C ALA A 156 -9.31 -5.17 4.91
N GLY A 157 -8.26 -5.24 4.11
CA GLY A 157 -6.88 -4.95 4.50
C GLY A 157 -6.67 -3.48 4.87
N GLU A 158 -7.28 -2.56 4.12
CA GLU A 158 -7.30 -1.13 4.45
C GLU A 158 -8.01 -0.87 5.80
N ALA A 159 -9.18 -1.46 5.99
CA ALA A 159 -9.98 -1.28 7.21
C ALA A 159 -9.26 -1.82 8.45
N GLU A 160 -8.64 -3.00 8.35
CA GLU A 160 -7.89 -3.62 9.44
C GLU A 160 -6.64 -2.80 9.78
N ALA A 161 -5.85 -2.40 8.78
CA ALA A 161 -4.68 -1.55 9.00
C ALA A 161 -5.05 -0.19 9.62
N VAL A 162 -6.13 0.44 9.16
CA VAL A 162 -6.66 1.69 9.73
C VAL A 162 -7.12 1.49 11.17
N ALA A 163 -7.88 0.42 11.45
CA ALA A 163 -8.36 0.13 12.79
C ALA A 163 -7.21 -0.01 13.78
N MET A 164 -6.19 -0.80 13.44
CA MET A 164 -4.99 -0.99 14.25
C MET A 164 -4.19 0.31 14.43
N ALA A 165 -4.07 1.12 13.38
CA ALA A 165 -3.39 2.41 13.47
C ALA A 165 -4.08 3.35 14.45
N VAL A 166 -5.41 3.39 14.42
CA VAL A 166 -6.24 4.19 15.33
C VAL A 166 -6.10 3.70 16.77
N THR A 167 -6.33 2.42 17.04
CA THR A 167 -6.37 1.87 18.42
C THR A 167 -5.00 1.86 19.07
N ARG A 168 -3.93 1.57 18.32
CA ARG A 168 -2.57 1.43 18.85
C ARG A 168 -1.71 2.68 18.68
N SER A 169 -2.28 3.79 18.20
CA SER A 169 -1.56 5.05 17.94
C SER A 169 -0.34 4.89 17.01
N MET A 170 -0.47 4.03 16.00
CA MET A 170 0.59 3.77 15.02
C MET A 170 0.58 4.83 13.92
N THR A 171 1.71 5.00 13.26
CA THR A 171 1.77 5.65 11.96
C THR A 171 1.27 4.67 10.91
N ILE A 172 0.36 5.12 10.05
CA ILE A 172 -0.12 4.32 8.92
C ILE A 172 0.53 4.75 7.62
N LEU A 173 1.06 3.77 6.88
CA LEU A 173 1.50 3.92 5.52
C LEU A 173 0.33 3.55 4.60
N VAL A 174 -0.23 4.53 3.91
CA VAL A 174 -1.42 4.35 3.06
C VAL A 174 -1.45 5.34 1.92
N ASP A 175 -1.85 4.89 0.74
CA ASP A 175 -2.10 5.76 -0.40
C ASP A 175 -3.56 5.82 -0.87
N ASP A 176 -4.39 4.87 -0.43
CA ASP A 176 -5.82 4.91 -0.73
C ASP A 176 -6.45 6.22 -0.25
N GLN A 177 -7.20 6.85 -1.16
CA GLN A 177 -7.73 8.18 -0.94
C GLN A 177 -8.94 8.17 0.01
N ALA A 178 -9.71 7.08 0.06
CA ALA A 178 -10.81 6.91 0.99
C ALA A 178 -10.28 6.78 2.42
N ALA A 179 -9.27 5.93 2.64
CA ALA A 179 -8.56 5.76 3.91
C ALA A 179 -7.92 7.08 4.38
N VAL A 180 -7.20 7.78 3.50
CA VAL A 180 -6.59 9.09 3.83
C VAL A 180 -7.65 10.12 4.23
N ASN A 181 -8.77 10.18 3.50
CA ASN A 181 -9.85 11.10 3.83
C ASN A 181 -10.51 10.75 5.16
N LEU A 182 -10.78 9.47 5.38
CA LEU A 182 -11.38 8.95 6.61
C LEU A 182 -10.52 9.27 7.82
N LEU A 183 -9.23 8.94 7.77
CA LEU A 183 -8.28 9.20 8.86
C LEU A 183 -8.19 10.70 9.17
N ARG A 184 -7.99 11.54 8.14
CA ARG A 184 -7.94 13.00 8.35
C ARG A 184 -9.21 13.57 8.96
N CYS A 185 -10.35 12.95 8.68
CA CYS A 185 -11.66 13.42 9.11
C CYS A 185 -12.01 12.97 10.52
N LEU A 186 -11.94 11.67 10.75
CA LEU A 186 -12.47 11.01 11.94
C LEU A 186 -11.37 10.78 12.99
N TYR A 187 -10.13 10.59 12.54
CA TYR A 187 -8.98 10.23 13.37
C TYR A 187 -7.76 11.12 13.08
N PRO A 188 -7.88 12.46 13.18
CA PRO A 188 -6.82 13.39 12.75
C PRO A 188 -5.51 13.28 13.54
N HIS A 189 -5.51 12.52 14.63
CA HIS A 189 -4.33 12.24 15.46
C HIS A 189 -3.47 11.09 14.92
N VAL A 190 -3.99 10.28 14.00
CA VAL A 190 -3.25 9.17 13.36
C VAL A 190 -2.33 9.75 12.29
N PRO A 191 -1.00 9.61 12.41
CA PRO A 191 -0.09 10.09 11.40
C PRO A 191 -0.19 9.26 10.12
N ILE A 192 -0.25 9.95 8.98
CA ILE A 192 -0.36 9.34 7.66
C ILE A 192 0.93 9.62 6.89
N VAL A 193 1.54 8.58 6.35
CA VAL A 193 2.67 8.69 5.43
C VAL A 193 2.34 8.00 4.11
N ARG A 194 2.55 8.72 3.00
CA ARG A 194 2.25 8.26 1.64
C ARG A 194 3.51 7.87 0.88
N THR A 195 3.40 7.10 -0.21
CA THR A 195 4.54 6.64 -1.02
C THR A 195 5.47 7.78 -1.44
N CYS A 196 4.93 8.90 -1.95
CA CYS A 196 5.77 10.02 -2.38
C CYS A 196 6.58 10.63 -1.20
N GLN A 197 5.98 10.69 0.00
CA GLN A 197 6.66 11.20 1.19
C GLN A 197 7.78 10.24 1.65
N LEU A 198 7.56 8.92 1.57
CA LEU A 198 8.59 7.92 1.84
C LEU A 198 9.76 8.05 0.88
N LEU A 199 9.51 8.27 -0.42
CA LEU A 199 10.57 8.43 -1.42
C LEU A 199 11.34 9.75 -1.23
N VAL A 200 10.68 10.85 -0.88
CA VAL A 200 11.36 12.09 -0.48
C VAL A 200 12.24 11.84 0.76
N HIS A 201 11.74 11.11 1.76
CA HIS A 201 12.52 10.73 2.93
C HIS A 201 13.73 9.85 2.55
N ALA A 202 13.55 8.88 1.65
CA ALA A 202 14.62 8.01 1.15
C ALA A 202 15.79 8.81 0.56
N VAL A 203 15.49 9.87 -0.20
CA VAL A 203 16.50 10.80 -0.72
C VAL A 203 17.23 11.52 0.41
N ARG A 204 16.50 11.99 1.43
CA ARG A 204 17.07 12.71 2.58
C ARG A 204 18.03 11.85 3.40
N ILE A 205 17.67 10.57 3.63
CA ILE A 205 18.54 9.61 4.32
C ILE A 205 19.60 8.98 3.41
N LYS A 206 19.71 9.42 2.15
CA LYS A 206 20.65 8.91 1.13
C LYS A 206 20.49 7.42 0.82
N ALA A 207 19.30 6.86 1.02
CA ALA A 207 18.98 5.49 0.59
C ALA A 207 18.82 5.39 -0.95
N THR A 208 18.53 6.51 -1.61
CA THR A 208 18.46 6.61 -3.07
C THR A 208 18.79 8.05 -3.50
N THR A 209 19.07 8.25 -4.79
CA THR A 209 19.21 9.60 -5.35
C THR A 209 17.85 10.22 -5.68
N CYS A 210 17.75 11.55 -5.72
CA CYS A 210 16.49 12.20 -6.10
C CYS A 210 16.02 11.78 -7.50
N HIS A 211 16.94 11.65 -8.45
CA HIS A 211 16.61 11.24 -9.80
C HIS A 211 16.01 9.84 -9.84
N GLN A 212 16.62 8.86 -9.14
CA GLN A 212 16.09 7.51 -9.03
C GLN A 212 14.71 7.49 -8.35
N ALA A 213 14.52 8.25 -7.27
CA ALA A 213 13.22 8.37 -6.61
C ALA A 213 12.16 9.00 -7.52
N ALA A 214 12.52 10.01 -8.30
CA ALA A 214 11.64 10.67 -9.26
C ALA A 214 11.23 9.72 -10.39
N THR A 215 12.17 8.97 -10.96
CA THR A 215 11.88 7.95 -11.98
C THR A 215 10.99 6.85 -11.43
N LEU A 216 11.34 6.30 -10.25
CA LEU A 216 10.52 5.27 -9.59
C LEU A 216 9.09 5.75 -9.36
N PHE A 217 8.90 6.97 -8.86
CA PHE A 217 7.57 7.50 -8.60
C PHE A 217 6.81 7.89 -9.87
N ASN A 218 7.36 8.81 -10.66
CA ASN A 218 6.65 9.45 -11.77
C ASN A 218 6.47 8.51 -12.96
N ASP A 219 7.50 7.73 -13.29
CA ASP A 219 7.52 6.89 -14.49
C ASP A 219 7.08 5.47 -14.17
N VAL A 220 7.67 4.84 -13.15
CA VAL A 220 7.37 3.42 -12.87
C VAL A 220 6.04 3.28 -12.13
N MET A 221 5.90 3.86 -10.93
CA MET A 221 4.68 3.70 -10.12
C MET A 221 3.46 4.35 -10.79
N VAL A 222 3.54 5.63 -11.16
CA VAL A 222 2.38 6.38 -11.67
C VAL A 222 2.04 6.06 -13.13
N LYS A 223 3.03 6.01 -14.02
CA LYS A 223 2.78 5.85 -15.47
C LYS A 223 2.72 4.39 -15.90
N GLU A 224 3.65 3.53 -15.46
CA GLU A 224 3.69 2.13 -15.88
C GLU A 224 2.74 1.23 -15.06
N HIS A 225 2.71 1.41 -13.73
CA HIS A 225 1.89 0.60 -12.82
C HIS A 225 0.54 1.24 -12.45
N GLY A 226 0.26 2.45 -12.96
CA GLY A 226 -1.05 3.09 -12.82
C GLY A 226 -1.40 3.53 -11.40
N PHE A 227 -0.40 3.75 -10.54
CA PHE A 227 -0.61 4.27 -9.19
C PHE A 227 -1.45 5.55 -9.22
N TYR A 228 -2.60 5.54 -8.54
CA TYR A 228 -3.56 6.64 -8.60
C TYR A 228 -3.07 7.86 -7.81
N ALA A 229 -2.32 8.71 -8.51
CA ALA A 229 -1.70 9.91 -7.96
C ALA A 229 -2.32 11.19 -8.57
N ARG A 230 -3.62 11.14 -8.90
CA ARG A 230 -4.36 12.18 -9.63
C ARG A 230 -5.51 12.76 -8.80
N ARG A 231 -5.82 14.03 -8.99
CA ARG A 231 -7.02 14.70 -8.46
C ARG A 231 -7.43 15.85 -9.37
N SER A 232 -8.71 15.99 -9.72
CA SER A 232 -9.25 17.19 -10.38
C SER A 232 -8.41 17.74 -11.56
N GLY A 233 -7.89 16.85 -12.42
CA GLY A 233 -7.05 17.23 -13.57
C GLY A 233 -5.56 17.47 -13.27
N GLN A 234 -5.15 17.35 -12.00
CA GLN A 234 -3.77 17.44 -11.53
C GLN A 234 -3.19 16.05 -11.24
N GLN A 235 -1.87 15.94 -11.30
CA GLN A 235 -1.10 14.78 -10.87
C GLN A 235 -0.02 15.21 -9.88
N ILE A 236 0.25 14.38 -8.86
CA ILE A 236 1.38 14.60 -7.97
C ILE A 236 2.66 14.11 -8.65
N TYR A 237 3.72 14.92 -8.57
CA TYR A 237 5.04 14.60 -9.06
C TYR A 237 6.05 14.68 -7.93
N LEU A 238 7.02 13.76 -7.93
CA LEU A 238 8.24 13.91 -7.15
C LEU A 238 9.23 14.73 -7.98
N LEU A 239 9.54 15.94 -7.50
CA LEU A 239 10.46 16.89 -8.12
C LEU A 239 11.78 16.92 -7.38
N CYS A 240 12.87 17.19 -8.11
CA CYS A 240 14.19 17.42 -7.53
C CYS A 240 14.48 18.91 -7.31
N ASP A 241 15.47 19.17 -6.45
CA ASP A 241 16.01 20.49 -6.11
C ASP A 241 15.03 21.47 -5.41
N PRO A 242 14.81 21.30 -4.09
CA PRO A 242 14.97 20.06 -3.30
C PRO A 242 13.91 19.01 -3.61
N ALA A 243 14.20 17.75 -3.22
CA ALA A 243 13.26 16.63 -3.29
C ALA A 243 11.94 16.96 -2.57
N ARG A 244 10.83 17.03 -3.33
CA ARG A 244 9.50 17.34 -2.80
C ARG A 244 8.39 16.79 -3.68
N CYS A 245 7.22 16.56 -3.09
CA CYS A 245 6.02 16.13 -3.80
C CYS A 245 5.14 17.34 -4.10
N LYS A 246 4.79 17.57 -5.38
CA LYS A 246 3.99 18.72 -5.80
C LYS A 246 2.88 18.31 -6.76
N TRP A 247 1.68 18.82 -6.54
CA TRP A 247 0.59 18.75 -7.51
C TRP A 247 0.86 19.70 -8.68
N GLN A 248 0.79 19.18 -9.89
CA GLN A 248 0.85 19.94 -11.14
C GLN A 248 -0.44 19.67 -11.92
#